data_AF-A0A972VM21-F1
#
_entry.id   AF-A0A972VM21-F1
#
_cell.length_a   1.000
_cell.length_b   1.000
_cell.length_c   1.000
_cell.angle_alpha   90.00
_cell.angle_beta   90.00
_cell.angle_gamma   90.00
#
_symmetry.space_group_name_H-M   'P 1'
#
loop_
_entity.id
_entity.type
_entity.pdbx_description
1 polymer ?
#
loop_
_entity_poly.entity_id
_entity_poly.type
_entity_poly.pdbx_seq_one_letter_code
_entity_poly.pdbx_strand_id
1 'polypeptide(L)' 'KSEICLGCGACISGCDKDALSMIHRDDYKRPPKSKRNMFMKIAHEKGRLGPLVTTQIKKKLGLKN' A
#
# COMPACT_ATOMS: atom_id res chain seq x y z
N LYS A 1 6.41 -6.47 -22.32
CA LYS A 1 6.00 -6.39 -20.89
C LYS A 1 7.07 -5.60 -20.13
N SER A 2 6.70 -4.50 -19.49
CA SER A 2 7.62 -3.65 -18.72
C SER A 2 7.76 -4.18 -17.29
N GLU A 3 8.52 -5.24 -17.09
CA GLU A 3 8.70 -5.88 -15.77
C GLU A 3 9.20 -4.90 -14.68
N ILE A 4 9.77 -3.75 -15.09
CA ILE A 4 10.33 -2.71 -14.20
C ILE A 4 9.38 -1.50 -14.02
N CYS A 5 8.30 -1.37 -14.80
CA CYS A 5 7.43 -0.19 -14.70
C CYS A 5 6.74 -0.14 -13.34
N LEU A 6 6.85 0.98 -12.61
CA LEU A 6 6.14 1.19 -11.35
C LEU A 6 4.76 1.82 -11.54
N GLY A 7 4.56 2.53 -12.65
CA GLY A 7 3.36 3.34 -12.90
C GLY A 7 3.45 4.74 -12.28
N CYS A 8 4.65 5.30 -12.11
CA CYS A 8 4.87 6.63 -11.52
C CYS A 8 4.57 7.81 -12.44
N GLY A 9 4.47 7.60 -13.76
CA GLY A 9 4.17 8.66 -14.74
C GLY A 9 5.36 9.51 -15.18
N ALA A 10 6.56 9.33 -14.62
CA ALA A 10 7.73 10.14 -14.96
C ALA A 10 8.08 10.14 -16.47
N CYS A 11 7.90 9.00 -17.15
CA CYS A 11 8.14 8.88 -18.58
C CYS A 11 7.15 9.68 -19.44
N ILE A 12 5.89 9.82 -18.99
CA ILE A 12 4.88 10.62 -19.70
C ILE A 12 5.21 12.09 -19.57
N SER A 13 5.53 12.55 -18.35
CA SER A 13 5.88 13.96 -18.11
C SER A 13 7.16 14.40 -18.82
N GLY A 14 8.09 13.48 -19.08
CA GLY A 14 9.33 13.76 -19.82
C GLY A 14 9.25 13.56 -21.33
N CYS A 15 8.08 13.26 -21.89
CA CYS A 15 7.94 13.00 -23.32
C CYS A 15 7.51 14.26 -24.08
N ASP A 16 8.46 14.99 -24.65
CA ASP A 16 8.18 16.22 -25.43
C ASP A 16 7.37 15.99 -26.71
N LYS A 17 7.22 14.73 -27.12
CA LYS A 17 6.54 14.33 -28.36
C LYS A 17 5.13 13.79 -28.13
N ASP A 18 4.66 13.76 -26.89
CA ASP A 18 3.37 13.17 -26.49
C ASP A 18 3.16 11.74 -27.02
N ALA A 19 4.25 10.97 -27.19
CA ALA A 19 4.24 9.66 -27.82
C ALA A 19 3.85 8.52 -26.87
N LEU A 20 3.64 8.81 -25.59
CA LEU A 20 3.40 7.82 -24.54
C LEU A 20 2.03 8.03 -23.90
N SER A 21 1.37 6.91 -23.55
CA SER A 21 0.12 6.92 -22.79
C SER A 21 0.17 5.92 -21.62
N MET A 22 -0.61 6.18 -20.58
CA MET A 22 -0.75 5.27 -19.44
C MET A 22 -1.90 4.29 -19.69
N ILE A 23 -1.63 3.00 -19.55
CA ILE A 23 -2.65 1.95 -19.54
C ILE A 23 -2.78 1.36 -18.14
N HIS A 24 -3.99 0.93 -17.78
CA HIS A 24 -4.22 0.22 -16.53
C HIS A 24 -3.58 -1.17 -16.59
N ARG A 25 -3.15 -1.71 -15.44
CA ARG A 25 -2.67 -3.08 -15.36
C ARG A 25 -3.82 -4.03 -15.07
N ASP A 26 -3.79 -5.19 -15.70
CA ASP A 26 -4.80 -6.24 -15.49
C ASP A 26 -4.78 -6.79 -14.05
N ASP A 27 -3.65 -6.71 -13.35
CA ASP A 27 -3.43 -7.27 -12.02
C ASP A 27 -3.61 -6.26 -10.87
N TYR A 28 -4.25 -5.12 -11.11
CA TYR A 28 -4.50 -4.12 -10.08
C TYR A 28 -5.37 -4.66 -8.94
N LYS A 29 -4.83 -4.64 -7.72
CA LYS A 29 -5.57 -5.00 -6.49
C LYS A 29 -6.01 -3.75 -5.76
N ARG A 30 -7.33 -3.55 -5.63
CA ARG A 30 -7.89 -2.42 -4.89
C ARG A 30 -7.43 -2.46 -3.42
N PRO A 31 -6.85 -1.37 -2.88
CA PRO A 31 -6.48 -1.30 -1.47
C PRO A 31 -7.72 -1.26 -0.56
N PRO A 32 -7.61 -1.70 0.71
CA PRO A 32 -8.71 -1.58 1.67
C PRO A 32 -9.17 -0.14 1.85
N LYS A 33 -10.48 0.08 1.94
CA LYS A 33 -11.09 1.42 2.03
C LYS A 33 -10.70 2.20 3.29
N SER A 34 -10.40 1.52 4.40
CA SER A 34 -10.10 2.15 5.68
C SER A 34 -8.67 1.87 6.12
N LYS A 35 -8.05 2.87 6.75
CA LYS A 35 -6.69 2.75 7.32
C LYS A 35 -6.60 1.57 8.30
N ARG A 36 -7.62 1.37 9.13
CA ARG A 36 -7.69 0.24 10.07
C ARG A 36 -7.59 -1.10 9.34
N ASN A 37 -8.41 -1.31 8.31
CA ASN A 37 -8.40 -2.57 7.57
C ASN A 37 -7.10 -2.75 6.79
N MET A 38 -6.52 -1.65 6.27
CA MET A 38 -5.21 -1.66 5.63
C MET A 38 -4.12 -2.14 6.59
N PHE A 39 -3.99 -1.55 7.78
CA PHE A 39 -2.97 -1.94 8.76
C PHE A 39 -3.21 -3.35 9.32
N MET A 40 -4.47 -3.76 9.53
CA MET A 40 -4.78 -5.13 9.94
C MET A 40 -4.37 -6.15 8.88
N LYS A 41 -4.64 -5.87 7.59
CA LYS A 41 -4.24 -6.74 6.48
C LYS A 41 -2.71 -6.85 6.37
N ILE A 42 -2.00 -5.72 6.45
CA ILE A 42 -0.53 -5.70 6.46
C ILE A 42 0.04 -6.50 7.64
N ALA A 43 -0.54 -6.34 8.83
CA ALA A 43 -0.10 -7.06 10.01
C ALA A 43 -0.35 -8.57 9.90
N HIS A 44 -1.48 -8.98 9.33
CA HIS A 44 -1.77 -10.39 9.05
C HIS A 44 -0.77 -10.98 8.05
N GLU A 45 -0.58 -10.33 6.90
CA GLU A 45 0.34 -10.77 5.84
C GLU A 45 1.79 -10.85 6.31
N LYS A 46 2.21 -9.98 7.22
CA LYS A 46 3.57 -9.95 7.78
C LYS A 46 3.74 -10.72 9.10
N GLY A 47 2.71 -11.42 9.59
CA GLY A 47 2.77 -12.16 10.86
C GLY A 47 2.90 -11.27 12.11
N ARG A 48 2.49 -10.00 12.05
CA ARG A 48 2.61 -8.99 13.11
C ARG A 48 1.28 -8.66 13.81
N LEU A 49 0.31 -9.58 13.78
CA LEU A 49 -0.97 -9.36 14.46
C LEU A 49 -0.84 -9.26 15.98
N GLY A 50 -0.04 -10.13 16.61
CA GLY A 50 0.18 -10.13 18.06
C GLY A 50 0.64 -8.75 18.57
N PRO A 51 1.78 -8.22 18.08
CA PRO A 51 2.26 -6.89 18.46
C PRO A 51 1.25 -5.77 18.20
N LEU A 52 0.52 -5.82 17.09
CA LEU A 52 -0.49 -4.81 16.77
C LEU A 52 -1.65 -4.81 17.79
N VAL A 53 -2.06 -5.99 18.26
CA VAL A 53 -3.13 -6.13 19.26
C VAL A 53 -2.63 -5.74 20.64
N THR A 54 -1.45 -6.21 21.06
CA THR A 54 -0.92 -5.92 22.40
C THR A 54 -0.64 -4.44 22.61
N THR A 55 -0.06 -3.75 21.62
CA THR A 55 0.14 -2.29 21.68
C THR A 55 -1.19 -1.54 21.78
N GLN A 56 -2.22 -1.97 21.05
CA GLN A 56 -3.55 -1.35 21.15
C GLN A 56 -4.21 -1.58 22.51
N ILE A 57 -4.08 -2.78 23.08
CA ILE A 57 -4.56 -3.10 24.43
C ILE A 57 -3.83 -2.25 25.47
N LYS A 58 -2.49 -2.21 25.44
CA LYS A 58 -1.68 -1.37 26.34
C LYS A 58 -2.12 0.08 26.30
N LYS A 59 -2.26 0.64 25.09
CA LYS A 59 -2.76 2.02 24.89
C LYS A 59 -4.14 2.24 25.50
N LYS A 60 -5.07 1.28 25.32
CA LYS A 60 -6.43 1.37 25.87
C LYS A 60 -6.45 1.29 27.40
N LEU A 61 -5.54 0.51 27.98
CA LEU A 61 -5.36 0.36 29.43
C LEU A 61 -4.46 1.44 30.06
N GLY A 62 -3.97 2.40 29.29
CA GLY A 62 -3.08 3.46 29.78
C GLY A 62 -1.67 2.96 30.18
N LEU A 63 -1.32 1.74 29.79
CA LEU A 63 -0.01 1.16 30.06
C LEU A 63 1.01 1.77 29.09
N LYS A 64 2.09 2.35 29.62
CA LYS A 64 3.23 2.80 28.81
C LYS A 64 3.81 1.60 28.05
N ASN A 65 4.22 1.85 26.80
CA ASN A 65 4.72 0.79 25.90
C ASN A 65 5.99 0.14 26.43
#